data_AF-A0A954QD38-F1
#
_entry.id   AF-A0A954QD38-F1
#
_cell.length_a   1.000
_cell.length_b   1.000
_cell.length_c   1.000
_cell.angle_alpha   90.00
_cell.angle_beta   90.00
_cell.angle_gamma   90.00
#
_symmetry.space_group_name_H-M   'P 1'
#
loop_
_entity.id
_entity.type
_entity.pdbx_description
1 polymer ?
#
loop_
_entity_poly.entity_id
_entity_poly.type
_entity_poly.pdbx_seq_one_letter_code
_entity_poly.pdbx_strand_id
1 'polypeptide(L)'
;MGSLVGESERNVRQALQIADAMAPCVLFCDEIDKGLSGVSGSGTSDSGVSARLFGHFLTWLSDHESNVFVIATANDISKLPPEFARAERFDSVFFIDLPNADQRQVIWRIYVEQFGLDDQPLPNDDMWTGAEIRACCRLAALLDVPLVQAANNIVPVAVTARESVERLRNWADGRCLSADNTGVYHASQSNGKSRVRRKLPRDPSVN
;
A
#
# COMPACT_ATOMS: atom_id res chain seq x y z
N MET A 1 11.14 -11.11 -32.55
CA MET A 1 10.45 -10.83 -31.27
C MET A 1 11.48 -10.39 -30.24
N GLY A 2 11.91 -9.12 -30.28
CA GLY A 2 12.98 -8.61 -29.40
C GLY A 2 12.99 -7.08 -29.22
N SER A 3 12.21 -6.32 -30.01
CA SER A 3 12.15 -4.86 -29.87
C SER A 3 11.40 -4.43 -28.61
N LEU A 4 10.29 -5.11 -28.25
CA LEU A 4 9.46 -4.77 -27.08
C LEU A 4 10.19 -4.98 -25.74
N VAL A 5 11.07 -5.99 -25.68
CA VAL A 5 11.82 -6.34 -24.46
C VAL A 5 12.90 -5.30 -24.15
N GLY A 6 13.66 -4.89 -25.18
CA GLY A 6 14.69 -3.86 -25.03
C GLY A 6 14.12 -2.47 -24.73
N GLU A 7 12.90 -2.20 -25.21
CA GLU A 7 12.18 -0.95 -24.98
C GLU A 7 11.78 -0.80 -23.51
N SER A 8 11.21 -1.83 -22.88
CA SER A 8 10.88 -1.81 -21.45
C SER A 8 12.10 -1.59 -20.57
N GLU A 9 13.25 -2.23 -20.87
CA GLU A 9 14.49 -2.03 -20.09
C GLU A 9 15.06 -0.64 -20.24
N ARG A 10 15.02 -0.11 -21.46
CA ARG A 10 15.45 1.26 -21.73
C ARG A 10 14.54 2.26 -21.01
N ASN A 11 13.24 2.03 -20.98
CA ASN A 11 12.28 2.92 -20.33
C ASN A 11 12.50 2.99 -18.82
N VAL A 12 12.73 1.84 -18.15
CA VAL A 12 13.05 1.83 -16.71
C VAL A 12 14.36 2.56 -16.43
N ARG A 13 15.44 2.26 -17.17
CA ARG A 13 16.72 2.96 -16.99
C ARG A 13 16.59 4.47 -17.21
N GLN A 14 15.84 4.88 -18.23
CA GLN A 14 15.59 6.30 -18.51
C GLN A 14 14.77 6.97 -17.40
N ALA A 15 13.76 6.29 -16.86
CA ALA A 15 12.96 6.80 -15.74
C ALA A 15 13.82 7.03 -14.49
N LEU A 16 14.73 6.11 -14.17
CA LEU A 16 15.64 6.25 -13.03
C LEU A 16 16.65 7.38 -13.23
N GLN A 17 17.20 7.53 -14.45
CA GLN A 17 18.06 8.67 -14.79
C GLN A 17 17.34 10.02 -14.66
N ILE A 18 16.05 10.06 -15.02
CA ILE A 18 15.21 11.25 -14.83
C ILE A 18 15.03 11.51 -13.33
N ALA A 19 14.76 10.49 -12.52
CA ALA A 19 14.63 10.63 -11.07
C ALA A 19 15.91 11.22 -10.45
N ASP A 20 17.08 10.69 -10.83
CA ASP A 20 18.39 11.21 -10.41
C ASP A 20 18.60 12.67 -10.81
N ALA A 21 18.28 13.02 -12.05
CA ALA A 21 18.41 14.39 -12.56
C ALA A 21 17.43 15.37 -11.91
N MET A 22 16.33 14.88 -11.35
CA MET A 22 15.31 15.66 -10.64
C MET A 22 15.57 15.79 -9.14
N ALA A 23 16.65 15.22 -8.61
CA ALA A 23 16.97 15.32 -7.20
C ALA A 23 17.12 16.80 -6.75
N PRO A 24 16.61 17.18 -5.56
CA PRO A 24 15.95 16.33 -4.57
C PRO A 24 14.47 16.08 -4.88
N CYS A 25 14.03 14.82 -4.89
CA CYS A 25 12.64 14.46 -5.19
C CYS A 25 12.15 13.22 -4.43
N VAL A 26 10.84 12.98 -4.47
CA VAL A 26 10.22 11.73 -4.00
C VAL A 26 9.81 10.89 -5.20
N LEU A 27 10.36 9.68 -5.30
CA LEU A 27 9.96 8.70 -6.30
C LEU A 27 8.91 7.75 -5.69
N PHE A 28 7.65 7.89 -6.11
CA PHE A 28 6.56 7.03 -5.65
C PHE A 28 6.27 5.92 -6.67
N CYS A 29 6.47 4.67 -6.26
CA CYS A 29 6.26 3.46 -7.04
C CYS A 29 5.04 2.70 -6.50
N ASP A 30 3.90 2.82 -7.18
CA ASP A 30 2.67 2.14 -6.75
C ASP A 30 2.60 0.70 -7.28
N GLU A 31 2.10 -0.22 -6.44
CA GLU A 31 1.83 -1.64 -6.74
C GLU A 31 3.00 -2.35 -7.44
N ILE A 32 4.20 -2.23 -6.87
CA ILE A 32 5.43 -2.77 -7.48
C ILE A 32 5.36 -4.30 -7.70
N ASP A 33 4.51 -5.00 -6.93
CA ASP A 33 4.26 -6.43 -7.07
C ASP A 33 3.50 -6.80 -8.35
N LYS A 34 2.73 -5.88 -8.94
CA LYS A 34 2.08 -6.10 -10.25
C LYS A 34 3.07 -6.02 -11.40
N GLY A 35 4.08 -5.16 -11.29
CA GLY A 35 5.21 -5.16 -12.23
C GLY A 35 6.02 -6.46 -12.21
N LEU A 36 5.84 -7.28 -11.17
CA LEU A 36 6.62 -8.49 -10.90
C LEU A 36 5.88 -9.80 -11.14
N SER A 37 4.57 -9.79 -11.37
CA SER A 37 3.79 -11.02 -11.51
C SER A 37 4.23 -11.92 -12.69
N GLY A 38 5.09 -11.44 -13.58
CA GLY A 38 5.74 -12.24 -14.62
C GLY A 38 6.91 -13.11 -14.16
N VAL A 39 7.49 -12.86 -12.98
CA VAL A 39 8.69 -13.57 -12.48
C VAL A 39 8.36 -14.97 -11.94
N SER A 40 7.15 -15.16 -11.42
CA SER A 40 6.72 -16.40 -10.73
C SER A 40 5.94 -17.39 -11.61
N GLY A 41 5.67 -17.06 -12.88
CA GLY A 41 4.94 -17.89 -13.83
C GLY A 41 5.84 -18.84 -14.60
N SER A 42 5.82 -20.13 -14.28
CA SER A 42 6.42 -21.19 -15.08
C SER A 42 5.69 -21.33 -16.43
N GLY A 43 6.25 -20.80 -17.52
CA GLY A 43 5.92 -21.36 -18.84
C GLY A 43 6.05 -20.52 -20.11
N THR A 44 6.26 -19.21 -20.11
CA THR A 44 6.26 -18.49 -21.42
C THR A 44 7.07 -17.19 -21.40
N SER A 45 8.25 -17.23 -22.03
CA SER A 45 9.14 -16.17 -22.57
C SER A 45 9.36 -14.79 -21.87
N ASP A 46 8.56 -14.38 -20.89
CA ASP A 46 8.56 -13.01 -20.33
C ASP A 46 9.13 -12.95 -18.89
N SER A 47 9.29 -14.10 -18.24
CA SER A 47 9.77 -14.19 -16.85
C SER A 47 11.20 -13.70 -16.66
N GLY A 48 12.06 -13.83 -17.68
CA GLY A 48 13.44 -13.33 -17.64
C GLY A 48 13.57 -11.81 -17.83
N VAL A 49 12.58 -11.15 -18.44
CA VAL A 49 12.60 -9.71 -18.73
C VAL A 49 12.22 -8.94 -17.47
N SER A 50 11.11 -9.31 -16.84
CA SER A 50 10.62 -8.69 -15.60
C SER A 50 11.66 -8.81 -14.47
N ALA A 51 12.32 -9.97 -14.35
CA ALA A 51 13.39 -10.18 -13.37
C ALA A 51 14.60 -9.26 -13.62
N ARG A 52 15.00 -9.05 -14.88
CA ARG A 52 16.13 -8.17 -15.24
C ARG A 52 15.82 -6.69 -15.06
N LEU A 53 14.62 -6.24 -15.46
CA LEU A 53 14.13 -4.89 -15.22
C LEU A 53 14.24 -4.53 -13.74
N PHE A 54 13.80 -5.47 -12.92
CA PHE A 54 13.76 -5.28 -11.49
C PHE A 54 15.13 -5.40 -10.83
N GLY A 55 16.01 -6.25 -11.37
CA GLY A 55 17.43 -6.25 -11.01
C GLY A 55 18.05 -4.86 -11.17
N HIS A 56 17.77 -4.15 -12.27
CA HIS A 56 18.27 -2.78 -12.47
C HIS A 56 17.68 -1.80 -11.45
N PHE A 57 16.38 -1.87 -11.19
CA PHE A 57 15.74 -1.02 -10.18
C PHE A 57 16.34 -1.26 -8.79
N LEU A 58 16.56 -2.53 -8.44
CA LEU A 58 17.16 -2.92 -7.17
C LEU A 58 18.61 -2.49 -7.02
N THR A 59 19.41 -2.63 -8.07
CA THR A 59 20.78 -2.12 -8.09
C THR A 59 20.77 -0.60 -7.93
N TRP A 60 19.90 0.11 -8.66
CA TRP A 60 19.79 1.55 -8.52
C TRP A 60 19.37 1.97 -7.11
N LEU A 61 18.42 1.27 -6.48
CA LEU A 61 18.03 1.52 -5.08
C LEU A 61 19.20 1.40 -4.10
N SER A 62 20.15 0.50 -4.36
CA SER A 62 21.33 0.30 -3.50
C SER A 62 22.48 1.27 -3.80
N ASP A 63 22.62 1.67 -5.06
CA ASP A 63 23.84 2.35 -5.55
C ASP A 63 23.63 3.84 -5.86
N HIS A 64 22.39 4.36 -5.85
CA HIS A 64 22.17 5.77 -6.19
C HIS A 64 22.71 6.70 -5.09
N GLU A 65 23.49 7.72 -5.49
CA GLU A 65 24.01 8.75 -4.59
C GLU A 65 23.14 10.02 -4.59
N SER A 66 22.11 10.06 -5.45
CA SER A 66 21.20 11.19 -5.59
C SER A 66 20.25 11.32 -4.39
N ASN A 67 19.83 12.55 -4.07
CA ASN A 67 18.86 12.84 -3.00
C ASN A 67 17.41 12.48 -3.41
N VAL A 68 17.19 11.23 -3.82
CA VAL A 68 15.87 10.72 -4.20
C VAL A 68 15.33 9.85 -3.05
N PHE A 69 14.18 10.23 -2.50
CA PHE A 69 13.49 9.44 -1.49
C PHE A 69 12.47 8.52 -2.15
N VAL A 70 12.65 7.20 -2.00
CA VAL A 70 11.79 6.22 -2.68
C VAL A 70 10.71 5.71 -1.74
N ILE A 71 9.47 5.74 -2.21
CA ILE A 71 8.32 5.12 -1.55
C ILE A 71 7.73 4.09 -2.50
N ALA A 72 7.55 2.86 -2.04
CA ALA A 72 6.92 1.81 -2.82
C ALA A 72 5.74 1.17 -2.08
N THR A 73 4.69 0.80 -2.81
CA THR A 73 3.56 0.04 -2.26
C THR A 73 3.51 -1.36 -2.87
N ALA A 74 3.10 -2.35 -2.07
CA ALA A 74 2.91 -3.71 -2.55
C ALA A 74 1.69 -4.33 -1.86
N ASN A 75 0.83 -4.98 -2.65
CA ASN A 75 -0.37 -5.64 -2.14
C ASN A 75 -0.18 -7.14 -1.92
N ASP A 76 0.67 -7.78 -2.72
CA ASP A 76 0.99 -9.20 -2.62
C ASP A 76 2.50 -9.43 -2.46
N ILE A 77 2.94 -9.61 -1.22
CA ILE A 77 4.34 -9.82 -0.90
C ILE A 77 4.90 -11.12 -1.47
N SER A 78 4.05 -12.12 -1.78
CA SER A 78 4.52 -13.40 -2.34
C SER A 78 5.05 -13.28 -3.76
N LYS A 79 4.67 -12.20 -4.45
CA LYS A 79 5.17 -11.85 -5.80
C LYS A 79 6.45 -11.03 -5.76
N LEU A 80 6.80 -10.48 -4.60
CA LEU A 80 8.07 -9.79 -4.46
C LEU A 80 9.21 -10.81 -4.40
N PRO A 81 10.28 -10.63 -5.18
CA PRO A 81 11.50 -11.40 -5.05
C PRO A 81 12.02 -11.36 -3.59
N PRO A 82 12.58 -12.47 -3.07
CA PRO A 82 13.11 -12.54 -1.71
C PRO A 82 14.12 -11.43 -1.38
N GLU A 83 14.76 -10.88 -2.39
CA GLU A 83 15.70 -9.77 -2.29
C GLU A 83 15.06 -8.47 -1.77
N PHE A 84 13.74 -8.28 -1.90
CA PHE A 84 13.01 -7.16 -1.28
C PHE A 84 12.86 -7.32 0.23
N ALA A 85 12.82 -8.56 0.71
CA ALA A 85 12.68 -8.87 2.12
C ALA A 85 14.05 -8.93 2.85
N ARG A 86 15.17 -8.76 2.14
CA ARG A 86 16.50 -8.68 2.74
C ARG A 86 16.78 -7.26 3.23
N ALA A 87 17.28 -7.15 4.45
CA ALA A 87 17.37 -5.94 5.27
C ALA A 87 18.40 -4.88 4.82
N GLU A 88 18.64 -4.70 3.52
CA GLU A 88 19.69 -3.81 2.99
C GLU A 88 19.20 -2.91 1.83
N ARG A 89 17.92 -2.97 1.46
CA ARG A 89 17.40 -2.26 0.27
C ARG A 89 16.25 -1.30 0.53
N PHE A 90 15.55 -1.50 1.63
CA PHE A 90 14.60 -0.53 2.16
C PHE A 90 14.98 -0.28 3.61
N ASP A 91 15.16 0.98 3.96
CA ASP A 91 15.45 1.38 5.34
C ASP A 91 14.31 1.02 6.29
N SER A 92 13.07 0.98 5.76
CA SER A 92 11.88 0.69 6.55
C SER A 92 10.76 0.12 5.68
N VAL A 93 10.16 -0.98 6.15
CA VAL A 93 8.95 -1.56 5.56
C VAL A 93 7.81 -1.33 6.54
N PHE A 94 6.77 -0.60 6.11
CA PHE A 94 5.59 -0.33 6.93
C PHE A 94 4.44 -1.26 6.54
N PHE A 95 3.80 -1.85 7.54
CA PHE A 95 2.55 -2.58 7.36
C PHE A 95 1.36 -1.69 7.70
N ILE A 96 0.44 -1.61 6.75
CA ILE A 96 -0.84 -0.90 6.86
C ILE A 96 -1.92 -1.96 6.98
N ASP A 97 -2.55 -2.04 8.16
CA ASP A 97 -3.66 -2.97 8.40
C ASP A 97 -5.02 -2.31 8.06
N LEU A 98 -6.10 -3.06 8.22
CA LEU A 98 -7.46 -2.53 8.19
C LEU A 98 -7.63 -1.40 9.20
N PRO A 99 -8.38 -0.34 8.85
CA PRO A 99 -8.57 0.79 9.74
C PRO A 99 -9.33 0.37 11.00
N ASN A 100 -8.87 0.85 12.15
CA ASN A 100 -9.59 0.72 13.42
C ASN A 100 -10.83 1.64 13.45
N ALA A 101 -11.65 1.51 14.50
CA ALA A 101 -12.90 2.27 14.62
C ALA A 101 -12.69 3.80 14.55
N ASP A 102 -11.66 4.34 15.20
CA ASP A 102 -11.39 5.79 15.19
C ASP A 102 -10.97 6.27 13.79
N GLN A 103 -10.16 5.47 13.09
CA GLN A 103 -9.78 5.74 11.70
C GLN A 103 -10.97 5.67 10.76
N ARG A 104 -11.87 4.68 10.92
CA ARG A 104 -13.09 4.60 10.13
C ARG A 104 -14.02 5.78 10.36
N GLN A 105 -14.17 6.26 11.59
CA GLN A 105 -14.93 7.49 11.88
C GLN A 105 -14.36 8.71 11.14
N VAL A 106 -13.03 8.83 11.06
CA VAL A 106 -12.38 9.89 10.25
C VAL A 106 -12.70 9.74 8.77
N ILE A 107 -12.66 8.52 8.24
CA ILE A 107 -12.95 8.24 6.84
C ILE A 107 -14.43 8.51 6.51
N TRP A 108 -15.35 8.11 7.40
CA TRP A 108 -16.77 8.41 7.28
C TRP A 108 -17.01 9.91 7.14
N ARG A 109 -16.41 10.72 8.00
CA ARG A 109 -16.56 12.19 7.94
C ARG A 109 -16.17 12.74 6.56
N ILE A 110 -15.04 12.30 6.02
CA ILE A 110 -14.55 12.76 4.70
C ILE A 110 -15.58 12.45 3.61
N TYR A 111 -16.09 11.22 3.57
CA TYR A 111 -16.99 10.82 2.49
C TYR A 111 -18.43 11.26 2.69
N VAL A 112 -18.92 11.36 3.93
CA VAL A 112 -20.24 11.94 4.21
C VAL A 112 -20.29 13.39 3.73
N GLU A 113 -19.27 14.19 4.08
CA GLU A 113 -19.14 15.57 3.62
C GLU A 113 -19.02 15.65 2.08
N GLN A 114 -18.18 14.79 1.48
CA GLN A 114 -18.00 14.75 0.03
C GLN A 114 -19.30 14.46 -0.74
N PHE A 115 -20.19 13.62 -0.20
CA PHE A 115 -21.42 13.21 -0.85
C PHE A 115 -22.68 13.96 -0.35
N GLY A 116 -22.53 14.90 0.60
CA GLY A 116 -23.65 15.67 1.16
C GLY A 116 -24.66 14.80 1.92
N LEU A 117 -24.16 13.81 2.66
CA LEU A 117 -24.96 12.77 3.34
C LEU A 117 -25.09 13.04 4.85
N ASP A 118 -25.03 14.31 5.26
CA ASP A 118 -24.99 14.73 6.66
C ASP A 118 -26.24 14.29 7.44
N ASP A 119 -26.11 14.23 8.77
CA ASP A 119 -27.22 14.01 9.72
C ASP A 119 -28.01 12.69 9.59
N GLN A 120 -27.36 11.60 9.19
CA GLN A 120 -27.97 10.27 9.16
C GLN A 120 -27.15 9.20 9.92
N PRO A 121 -27.78 8.12 10.42
CA PRO A 121 -27.06 7.09 11.16
C PRO A 121 -26.07 6.33 10.27
N LEU A 122 -24.87 6.09 10.81
CA LEU A 122 -23.86 5.25 10.17
C LEU A 122 -24.22 3.76 10.33
N PRO A 123 -23.97 2.92 9.31
CA PRO A 123 -24.14 1.48 9.41
C PRO A 123 -23.06 0.85 10.31
N ASN A 124 -23.25 -0.44 10.64
CA ASN A 124 -22.14 -1.24 11.18
C ASN A 124 -21.06 -1.38 10.10
N ASP A 125 -19.87 -0.88 10.41
CA ASP A 125 -18.72 -0.80 9.50
C ASP A 125 -17.58 -1.73 9.93
N ASP A 126 -17.90 -2.77 10.71
CA ASP A 126 -16.89 -3.69 11.21
C ASP A 126 -16.12 -4.34 10.06
N MET A 127 -14.79 -4.32 10.19
CA MET A 127 -13.85 -4.79 9.18
C MET A 127 -13.90 -4.05 7.83
N TRP A 128 -14.54 -2.89 7.76
CA TRP A 128 -14.60 -2.11 6.52
C TRP A 128 -13.28 -1.39 6.22
N THR A 129 -12.91 -1.36 4.95
CA THR A 129 -11.86 -0.52 4.39
C THR A 129 -12.40 0.87 4.05
N GLY A 130 -11.50 1.83 3.83
CA GLY A 130 -11.90 3.15 3.34
C GLY A 130 -12.59 3.12 1.98
N ALA A 131 -12.30 2.11 1.14
CA ALA A 131 -12.96 1.92 -0.15
C ALA A 131 -14.42 1.50 0.01
N GLU A 132 -14.74 0.62 0.98
CA GLU A 132 -16.10 0.21 1.30
C GLU A 132 -16.93 1.35 1.88
N ILE A 133 -16.36 2.15 2.78
CA ILE A 133 -17.01 3.36 3.30
C ILE A 133 -17.35 4.31 2.15
N ARG A 134 -16.39 4.60 1.27
CA ARG A 134 -16.61 5.44 0.08
C ARG A 134 -17.70 4.87 -0.82
N ALA A 135 -17.66 3.57 -1.08
CA ALA A 135 -18.63 2.89 -1.94
C ALA A 135 -20.04 2.98 -1.34
N CYS A 136 -20.19 2.82 -0.04
CA CYS A 136 -21.45 2.99 0.68
C CYS A 136 -22.02 4.41 0.50
N CYS A 137 -21.22 5.44 0.77
CA CYS A 137 -21.65 6.82 0.56
C CYS A 137 -22.01 7.09 -0.90
N ARG A 138 -21.19 6.62 -1.84
CA ARG A 138 -21.48 6.76 -3.28
C ARG A 138 -22.80 6.10 -3.67
N LEU A 139 -23.09 4.91 -3.16
CA LEU A 139 -24.35 4.20 -3.46
C LEU A 139 -25.55 4.90 -2.82
N ALA A 140 -25.43 5.34 -1.57
CA ALA A 140 -26.48 6.10 -0.88
C ALA A 140 -26.86 7.36 -1.68
N ALA A 141 -25.85 8.14 -2.10
CA ALA A 141 -26.08 9.34 -2.90
C ALA A 141 -26.61 9.04 -4.30
N LEU A 142 -26.14 7.98 -4.96
CA LEU A 142 -26.57 7.62 -6.32
C LEU A 142 -28.01 7.10 -6.36
N LEU A 143 -28.42 6.34 -5.34
CA LEU A 143 -29.74 5.72 -5.28
C LEU A 143 -30.75 6.52 -4.46
N ASP A 144 -30.32 7.63 -3.85
CA ASP A 144 -31.11 8.45 -2.93
C ASP A 144 -31.73 7.61 -1.79
N VAL A 145 -30.87 6.80 -1.14
CA VAL A 145 -31.25 5.93 -0.02
C VAL A 145 -30.38 6.19 1.20
N PRO A 146 -30.87 5.88 2.42
CA PRO A 146 -30.05 6.01 3.63
C PRO A 146 -28.78 5.16 3.59
N LEU A 147 -27.70 5.61 4.25
CA LEU A 147 -26.44 4.88 4.38
C LEU A 147 -26.63 3.46 4.91
N VAL A 148 -27.52 3.28 5.89
CA VAL A 148 -27.85 1.96 6.45
C VAL A 148 -28.46 1.02 5.41
N GLN A 149 -29.23 1.54 4.45
CA GLN A 149 -29.79 0.76 3.36
C GLN A 149 -28.73 0.46 2.29
N ALA A 150 -27.90 1.45 1.94
CA ALA A 150 -26.81 1.28 0.99
C ALA A 150 -25.79 0.22 1.46
N ALA A 151 -25.54 0.16 2.77
CA ALA A 151 -24.62 -0.78 3.40
C ALA A 151 -24.96 -2.26 3.12
N ASN A 152 -26.23 -2.59 2.87
CA ASN A 152 -26.64 -3.95 2.50
C ASN A 152 -26.04 -4.44 1.17
N ASN A 153 -25.51 -3.52 0.36
CA ASN A 153 -24.85 -3.83 -0.91
C ASN A 153 -23.32 -3.79 -0.82
N ILE A 154 -22.77 -3.65 0.39
CA ILE A 154 -21.34 -3.59 0.64
C ILE A 154 -20.88 -4.94 1.20
N VAL A 155 -19.90 -5.54 0.52
CA VAL A 155 -19.27 -6.77 0.97
C VAL A 155 -17.81 -6.45 1.33
N PRO A 156 -17.41 -6.54 2.61
CA PRO A 156 -16.06 -6.14 3.02
C PRO A 156 -14.98 -7.05 2.43
N VAL A 157 -13.88 -6.45 1.97
CA VAL A 157 -12.69 -7.17 1.47
C VAL A 157 -12.12 -8.08 2.55
N ALA A 158 -12.19 -7.66 3.81
CA ALA A 158 -11.75 -8.50 4.93
C ALA A 158 -12.56 -9.80 5.09
N VAL A 159 -13.77 -9.85 4.54
CA VAL A 159 -14.62 -11.06 4.51
C VAL A 159 -14.35 -11.89 3.26
N THR A 160 -14.20 -11.25 2.09
CA THR A 160 -14.05 -11.95 0.80
C THR A 160 -12.61 -12.42 0.54
N ALA A 161 -11.61 -11.73 1.09
CA ALA A 161 -10.19 -12.01 0.92
C ALA A 161 -9.49 -12.30 2.26
N ARG A 162 -10.23 -12.82 3.24
CA ARG A 162 -9.77 -13.08 4.61
C ARG A 162 -8.45 -13.84 4.65
N GLU A 163 -8.33 -14.91 3.86
CA GLU A 163 -7.12 -15.75 3.83
C GLU A 163 -5.89 -14.96 3.35
N SER A 164 -6.10 -14.02 2.42
CA SER A 164 -5.03 -13.16 1.92
C SER A 164 -4.62 -12.11 2.95
N VAL A 165 -5.60 -11.51 3.65
CA VAL A 165 -5.36 -10.55 4.74
C VAL A 165 -4.60 -11.22 5.89
N GLU A 166 -5.05 -12.41 6.32
CA GLU A 166 -4.39 -13.17 7.39
C GLU A 166 -2.97 -13.58 6.99
N ARG A 167 -2.76 -14.02 5.74
CA ARG A 167 -1.42 -14.34 5.24
C ARG A 167 -0.49 -13.13 5.30
N LEU A 168 -0.97 -11.96 4.90
CA LEU A 168 -0.18 -10.74 4.92
C LEU A 168 0.13 -10.27 6.34
N ARG A 169 -0.85 -10.34 7.26
CA ARG A 169 -0.65 -10.06 8.70
C ARG A 169 0.38 -10.98 9.33
N ASN A 170 0.31 -12.29 9.04
CA ASN A 170 1.26 -13.28 9.53
C ASN A 170 2.66 -13.06 8.95
N TRP A 171 2.76 -12.62 7.68
CA TRP A 171 4.04 -12.27 7.09
C TRP A 171 4.63 -11.01 7.73
N ALA A 172 3.82 -10.00 8.02
CA ALA A 172 4.27 -8.72 8.59
C ALA A 172 4.65 -8.80 10.08
N ASP A 173 4.11 -9.77 10.82
CA ASP A 173 4.36 -9.97 12.25
C ASP A 173 5.85 -10.10 12.57
N GLY A 174 6.38 -9.16 13.35
CA GLY A 174 7.80 -9.12 13.71
C GLY A 174 8.75 -8.72 12.57
N ARG A 175 8.24 -8.39 11.36
CA ARG A 175 9.06 -8.04 10.18
C ARG A 175 8.92 -6.60 9.72
N CYS A 176 7.76 -5.99 9.94
CA CYS A 176 7.45 -4.64 9.48
C CYS A 176 7.28 -3.67 10.65
N LEU A 177 7.42 -2.38 10.39
CA LEU A 177 6.97 -1.32 11.29
C LEU A 177 5.44 -1.17 11.17
N SER A 178 4.77 -0.87 12.28
CA SER A 178 3.35 -0.53 12.25
C SER A 178 3.16 0.89 11.71
N ALA A 179 2.20 1.08 10.79
CA ALA A 179 1.79 2.42 10.36
C ALA A 179 0.93 3.15 11.42
N ASP A 180 0.27 2.39 12.28
CA ASP A 180 -0.65 2.91 13.29
C ASP A 180 0.07 3.27 14.60
N ASN A 181 0.93 2.34 15.05
CA ASN A 181 1.61 2.40 16.34
C ASN A 181 3.11 2.56 16.16
N THR A 182 3.78 3.15 17.16
CA THR A 182 5.24 3.24 17.14
C THR A 182 5.86 1.86 17.37
N GLY A 183 6.73 1.42 16.46
CA GLY A 183 7.54 0.21 16.60
C GLY A 183 7.17 -0.88 15.61
N VAL A 184 7.63 -2.11 15.90
CA VAL A 184 7.40 -3.30 15.08
C VAL A 184 5.93 -3.72 15.16
N TYR A 185 5.37 -4.11 14.02
CA TYR A 185 4.02 -4.63 13.91
C TYR A 185 3.91 -6.02 14.53
N HIS A 186 2.85 -6.22 15.33
CA HIS A 186 2.51 -7.51 15.91
C HIS A 186 1.04 -7.84 15.68
N ALA A 187 0.76 -8.99 15.05
CA ALA A 187 -0.58 -9.40 14.64
C ALA A 187 -1.53 -9.63 15.83
N SER A 188 -0.99 -9.97 17.01
CA SER A 188 -1.77 -10.15 18.25
C SER A 188 -2.19 -8.85 18.93
N GLN A 189 -1.54 -7.72 18.60
CA GLN A 189 -1.77 -6.42 19.26
C GLN A 189 -2.67 -5.47 18.44
N SER A 190 -2.93 -5.73 17.15
CA SER A 190 -3.74 -4.83 16.32
C SER A 190 -5.22 -4.75 16.75
N ASN A 191 -5.68 -5.69 17.58
CA ASN A 191 -7.02 -5.67 18.18
C ASN A 191 -7.14 -4.85 19.49
N GLY A 192 -6.10 -4.14 19.95
CA GLY A 192 -6.10 -3.57 21.29
C GLY A 192 -5.41 -2.21 21.45
N LYS A 193 -6.23 -1.16 21.48
CA LYS A 193 -5.99 0.18 22.07
C LYS A 193 -4.84 1.00 21.47
N SER A 194 -5.22 2.05 20.73
CA SER A 194 -4.32 3.13 20.34
C SER A 194 -3.62 3.72 21.58
N ARG A 195 -2.29 3.59 21.66
CA ARG A 195 -1.48 4.34 22.63
C ARG A 195 -1.11 5.68 22.02
N VAL A 196 -1.37 6.74 22.79
CA VAL A 196 -1.15 8.15 22.44
C VAL A 196 0.19 8.37 21.75
N ARG A 197 0.15 8.86 20.50
CA ARG A 197 1.34 9.24 19.72
C ARG A 197 2.15 10.29 20.50
N ARG A 198 3.43 10.00 20.73
CA ARG A 198 4.40 10.99 21.23
C ARG A 198 4.63 12.02 20.13
N LYS A 199 4.41 13.31 20.41
CA LYS A 199 4.73 14.40 19.46
C LYS A 199 6.24 14.45 19.27
N LEU A 200 6.73 13.99 18.11
CA LEU A 200 8.09 14.28 17.66
C LEU A 200 8.13 15.73 17.14
N PRO A 201 9.21 16.50 17.40
CA PRO A 201 9.42 17.82 16.80
C PRO A 201 9.47 17.70 15.28
N ARG A 202 8.73 18.57 14.58
CA ARG A 202 8.61 18.60 13.11
C ARG A 202 9.75 19.41 12.47
N ASP A 203 10.96 19.31 13.01
CA ASP A 203 12.09 20.04 12.46
C ASP A 203 12.98 19.09 11.64
N PRO A 204 12.92 19.15 10.31
CA PRO A 204 13.72 18.28 9.45
C PRO A 204 15.22 18.59 9.49
N SER A 205 15.68 19.64 10.20
CA SER A 205 17.11 19.94 10.35
C SER A 205 17.80 19.27 11.55
N VAL A 206 17.14 18.32 12.23
CA VAL A 206 17.68 17.65 13.45
C VAL A 206 17.98 16.16 13.22
N ASN A 207 18.01 15.70 11.97
CA ASN A 207 18.58 14.40 11.58
C ASN A 207 19.73 14.60 10.61
#